data_AF-A0A972GYS1-F1
#
_entry.id   AF-A0A972GYS1-F1
#
_cell.length_a   1.000
_cell.length_b   1.000
_cell.length_c   1.000
_cell.angle_alpha   90.00
_cell.angle_beta   90.00
_cell.angle_gamma   90.00
#
_symmetry.space_group_name_H-M   'P 1'
#
loop_
_entity.id
_entity.type
_entity.pdbx_description
1 polymer ?
#
loop_
_entity_poly.entity_id
_entity_poly.type
_entity_poly.pdbx_seq_one_letter_code
_entity_poly.pdbx_strand_id
1 'polypeptide(L)'
;MKIIKRFLITSLLVTIMPTSFSAVRLDVDGDGDADANDGLMIQRRLTGAGSVTPGIVLPINVGGLGTNGARTDAEIVTLIDSMKSATENINNHTPSLADIAGTWNGSEIINGLTDKVYSVITIDGTLTYYNDMGDSFDNIIDCYLKTTATIKDISNGVFLINNNISVRFMISNKSLIGTTDDEIEVSIPSSLQEADFTPLCNQI
;
A
#
# COMPACT_ATOMS: atom_id res chain seq x y z
N MET A 1 -33.80 19.16 4.57
CA MET A 1 -32.75 19.81 3.75
C MET A 1 -31.65 18.77 3.55
N LYS A 2 -31.60 18.12 2.37
CA LYS A 2 -30.60 17.09 2.03
C LYS A 2 -29.29 17.80 1.68
N ILE A 3 -28.36 17.87 2.63
CA ILE A 3 -26.97 18.24 2.32
C ILE A 3 -26.27 16.96 1.89
N ILE A 4 -26.49 16.56 0.64
CA ILE A 4 -25.56 15.69 -0.06
C ILE A 4 -24.53 16.68 -0.61
N LYS A 5 -23.52 17.02 0.22
CA LYS A 5 -22.34 17.74 -0.27
C LYS A 5 -21.65 16.78 -1.22
N ARG A 6 -21.77 17.06 -2.52
CA ARG A 6 -20.95 16.49 -3.57
C ARG A 6 -19.50 16.79 -3.21
N PHE A 7 -18.74 15.76 -2.80
CA PHE A 7 -17.30 15.77 -2.94
C PHE A 7 -17.02 15.82 -4.43
N LEU A 8 -16.47 16.94 -4.89
CA LEU A 8 -16.12 17.17 -6.29
C LEU A 8 -14.61 17.33 -6.31
N ILE A 9 -13.90 16.21 -6.15
CA ILE A 9 -12.44 16.21 -6.19
C ILE A 9 -12.01 16.35 -7.64
N THR A 10 -11.52 17.54 -7.95
CA THR A 10 -10.75 17.77 -9.16
C THR A 10 -9.43 17.05 -8.93
N SER A 11 -9.27 15.87 -9.55
CA SER A 11 -8.05 15.06 -9.51
C SER A 11 -6.84 15.88 -9.96
N LEU A 12 -6.19 16.56 -9.02
CA LEU A 12 -4.85 17.08 -9.20
C LEU A 12 -3.90 15.92 -8.90
N LEU A 13 -3.32 15.38 -9.96
CA LEU A 13 -2.32 14.32 -9.90
C LEU A 13 -1.10 14.85 -9.14
N VAL A 14 -1.11 14.76 -7.81
CA VAL A 14 0.08 14.95 -6.99
C VAL A 14 0.92 13.72 -7.18
N THR A 15 1.93 13.81 -8.04
CA THR A 15 2.96 12.80 -8.21
C THR A 15 3.82 12.76 -6.93
N ILE A 16 3.31 12.12 -5.89
CA ILE A 16 4.12 11.71 -4.75
C ILE A 16 5.00 10.58 -5.29
N MET A 17 6.24 10.87 -5.66
CA MET A 17 7.22 9.82 -5.93
C MET A 17 7.67 9.23 -4.60
N PRO A 18 7.32 7.97 -4.25
CA PRO A 18 7.90 7.33 -3.10
C PRO A 18 9.39 7.10 -3.35
N THR A 19 10.24 7.86 -2.66
CA THR A 19 11.69 7.63 -2.60
C THR A 19 12.00 6.46 -1.67
N SER A 20 11.76 5.24 -2.17
CA SER A 20 12.53 4.03 -1.89
C SER A 20 11.84 2.83 -2.53
N PHE A 21 11.93 2.73 -3.85
CA PHE A 21 11.93 1.40 -4.46
C PHE A 21 13.16 0.68 -3.93
N SER A 22 12.97 -0.36 -3.11
CA SER A 22 13.92 -1.46 -3.14
C SER A 22 13.76 -2.06 -4.53
N ALA A 23 14.46 -1.49 -5.50
CA ALA A 23 14.52 -2.04 -6.83
C ALA A 23 14.99 -3.48 -6.64
N VAL A 24 14.15 -4.43 -7.05
CA VAL A 24 14.56 -5.83 -7.11
C VAL A 24 15.80 -5.84 -8.01
N ARG A 25 16.97 -6.02 -7.40
CA ARG A 25 18.21 -6.17 -8.15
C ARG A 25 18.10 -7.52 -8.84
N LEU A 26 18.09 -7.49 -10.17
CA LEU A 26 18.08 -8.69 -11.00
C LEU A 26 19.47 -9.35 -11.08
N ASP A 27 20.43 -8.88 -10.29
CA ASP A 27 21.80 -9.37 -10.12
C ASP A 27 21.82 -10.72 -9.37
N VAL A 28 21.52 -11.78 -10.11
CA VAL A 28 21.34 -13.15 -9.62
C VAL A 28 22.66 -13.91 -9.52
N ASP A 29 23.65 -13.61 -10.36
CA ASP A 29 24.99 -14.21 -10.19
C ASP A 29 25.92 -13.42 -9.26
N GLY A 30 25.63 -12.15 -8.98
CA GLY A 30 26.29 -11.37 -7.93
C GLY A 30 27.50 -10.58 -8.39
N ASP A 31 27.70 -10.38 -9.69
CA ASP A 31 28.84 -9.62 -10.20
C ASP A 31 28.65 -8.10 -10.21
N GLY A 32 27.46 -7.65 -9.79
CA GLY A 32 27.17 -6.25 -9.52
C GLY A 32 26.45 -5.52 -10.66
N ASP A 33 26.11 -6.22 -11.74
CA ASP A 33 25.22 -5.70 -12.77
C ASP A 33 23.99 -6.59 -13.02
N ALA A 34 23.26 -6.31 -14.11
CA ALA A 34 22.07 -7.06 -14.48
C ALA A 34 22.16 -7.35 -15.98
N ASP A 35 22.47 -8.58 -16.34
CA ASP A 35 22.83 -8.94 -17.71
C ASP A 35 22.08 -10.18 -18.25
N ALA A 36 22.59 -10.76 -19.34
CA ALA A 36 21.97 -11.92 -19.98
C ALA A 36 22.08 -13.21 -19.15
N ASN A 37 23.12 -13.36 -18.33
CA ASN A 37 23.32 -14.52 -17.47
C ASN A 37 22.26 -14.53 -16.37
N ASP A 38 21.98 -13.38 -15.75
CA ASP A 38 20.89 -13.20 -14.79
C ASP A 38 19.54 -13.64 -15.35
N GLY A 39 19.20 -13.09 -16.51
CA GLY A 39 17.96 -13.40 -17.20
C GLY A 39 17.82 -14.88 -17.53
N LEU A 40 18.92 -15.53 -17.94
CA LEU A 40 18.92 -16.96 -18.28
C LEU A 40 18.73 -17.84 -17.05
N MET A 41 19.37 -17.52 -15.92
CA MET A 41 19.17 -18.26 -14.66
C MET A 41 17.74 -18.13 -14.15
N ILE A 42 17.18 -16.91 -14.18
CA ILE A 42 15.77 -16.65 -13.84
C ILE A 42 14.85 -17.47 -14.75
N GLN A 43 15.04 -17.40 -16.07
CA GLN A 43 14.22 -18.14 -17.03
C GLN A 43 14.24 -19.65 -16.76
N ARG A 44 15.42 -20.23 -16.52
CA ARG A 44 15.56 -21.67 -16.23
C ARG A 44 14.87 -22.07 -14.94
N ARG A 45 14.99 -21.24 -13.89
CA ARG A 45 14.27 -21.46 -12.63
C ARG A 45 12.76 -21.43 -12.85
N LEU A 46 12.25 -20.44 -13.59
CA LEU A 46 10.82 -20.27 -13.84
C LEU A 46 10.22 -21.33 -14.76
N THR A 47 11.02 -21.89 -15.68
CA THR A 47 10.59 -22.95 -16.60
C THR A 47 10.80 -24.37 -16.05
N GLY A 48 11.38 -24.51 -14.86
CA GLY A 48 11.65 -25.81 -14.23
C GLY A 48 12.76 -26.61 -14.93
N ALA A 49 13.63 -25.94 -15.68
CA ALA A 49 14.72 -26.57 -16.41
C ALA A 49 15.88 -26.95 -15.48
N GLY A 50 15.75 -28.05 -14.73
CA GLY A 50 16.86 -28.67 -13.99
C GLY A 50 17.68 -27.72 -13.09
N SER A 51 19.00 -27.94 -13.04
CA SER A 51 19.94 -26.99 -12.43
C SER A 51 20.02 -25.70 -13.27
N VAL A 52 20.22 -24.56 -12.61
CA VAL A 52 20.08 -23.23 -13.23
C VAL A 52 21.37 -22.75 -13.90
N THR A 53 22.52 -23.22 -13.42
CA THR A 53 23.87 -22.83 -13.87
C THR A 53 24.53 -23.63 -15.02
N PRO A 54 24.07 -24.82 -15.48
CA PRO A 54 24.76 -25.58 -16.53
C PRO A 54 24.98 -24.78 -17.83
N GLY A 55 26.22 -24.74 -18.32
CA GLY A 55 26.57 -24.01 -19.53
C GLY A 55 26.55 -22.48 -19.37
N ILE A 56 26.42 -21.98 -18.14
CA ILE A 56 26.64 -20.57 -17.78
C ILE A 56 28.00 -20.50 -17.07
N VAL A 57 28.83 -19.53 -17.46
CA VAL A 57 30.08 -19.25 -16.75
C VAL A 57 29.74 -18.31 -15.62
N LEU A 58 29.79 -18.82 -14.39
CA LEU A 58 29.49 -17.99 -13.23
C LEU A 58 30.68 -17.08 -12.88
N PRO A 59 30.41 -15.81 -12.58
CA PRO A 59 31.36 -14.92 -11.93
C PRO A 59 31.94 -15.55 -10.66
N ILE A 60 33.23 -15.30 -10.44
CA ILE A 60 33.97 -15.76 -9.26
C ILE A 60 34.23 -14.58 -8.33
N ASN A 61 34.52 -14.86 -7.05
CA ASN A 61 34.73 -13.86 -6.01
C ASN A 61 33.54 -12.93 -5.74
N VAL A 62 32.32 -13.40 -6.03
CA VAL A 62 31.04 -12.70 -5.78
C VAL A 62 30.46 -13.02 -4.40
N GLY A 63 31.23 -13.71 -3.55
CA GLY A 63 30.86 -14.05 -2.18
C GLY A 63 29.94 -15.27 -2.02
N GLY A 64 29.76 -16.06 -3.08
CA GLY A 64 29.00 -17.31 -3.03
C GLY A 64 29.77 -18.49 -2.43
N LEU A 65 29.05 -19.56 -2.09
CA LEU A 65 29.60 -20.77 -1.46
C LEU A 65 30.22 -21.78 -2.46
N GLY A 66 30.16 -21.50 -3.75
CA GLY A 66 30.69 -22.34 -4.82
C GLY A 66 32.20 -22.19 -5.02
N THR A 67 32.72 -22.92 -6.01
CA THR A 67 34.14 -22.89 -6.39
C THR A 67 34.58 -21.45 -6.70
N ASN A 68 35.71 -21.03 -6.14
CA ASN A 68 36.27 -19.68 -6.29
C ASN A 68 35.30 -18.55 -5.87
N GLY A 69 34.35 -18.82 -4.98
CA GLY A 69 33.42 -17.80 -4.49
C GLY A 69 32.28 -17.46 -5.46
N ALA A 70 32.03 -18.30 -6.47
CA ALA A 70 30.83 -18.24 -7.31
C ALA A 70 29.57 -18.65 -6.51
N ARG A 71 28.39 -18.16 -6.88
CA ARG A 71 27.13 -18.63 -6.28
C ARG A 71 26.83 -20.08 -6.69
N THR A 72 26.31 -20.86 -5.77
CA THR A 72 25.81 -22.22 -6.02
C THR A 72 24.41 -22.19 -6.64
N ASP A 73 23.99 -23.29 -7.29
CA ASP A 73 22.61 -23.46 -7.76
C ASP A 73 21.59 -23.20 -6.64
N ALA A 74 21.88 -23.63 -5.41
CA ALA A 74 20.99 -23.46 -4.26
C ALA A 74 20.86 -21.99 -3.82
N GLU A 75 21.96 -21.24 -3.83
CA GLU A 75 21.97 -19.80 -3.54
C GLU A 75 21.17 -19.02 -4.60
N ILE A 76 21.39 -19.34 -5.87
CA ILE A 76 20.68 -18.73 -7.00
C ILE A 76 19.18 -19.02 -6.94
N VAL A 77 18.79 -20.27 -6.68
CA VAL A 77 17.38 -20.65 -6.53
C VAL A 77 16.73 -19.89 -5.38
N THR A 78 17.40 -19.83 -4.23
CA THR A 78 16.88 -19.11 -3.05
C THR A 78 16.69 -17.63 -3.36
N LEU A 79 17.63 -17.01 -4.06
CA LEU A 79 17.55 -15.62 -4.45
C LEU A 79 16.36 -15.37 -5.40
N ILE A 80 16.24 -16.16 -6.47
CA ILE A 80 15.14 -16.03 -7.45
C ILE A 80 13.78 -16.25 -6.76
N ASP A 81 13.68 -17.23 -5.86
CA ASP A 81 12.43 -17.50 -5.13
C ASP A 81 12.10 -16.35 -4.16
N SER A 82 13.10 -15.70 -3.56
CA SER A 82 12.89 -14.50 -2.74
C SER A 82 12.42 -13.30 -3.58
N MET A 83 12.94 -13.15 -4.80
CA MET A 83 12.50 -12.12 -5.76
C MET A 83 11.05 -12.37 -6.21
N LYS A 84 10.70 -13.64 -6.45
CA LYS A 84 9.33 -14.06 -6.74
C LYS A 84 8.40 -13.75 -5.56
N SER A 85 8.78 -14.07 -4.34
CA SER A 85 7.98 -13.79 -3.14
C SER A 85 7.82 -12.28 -2.89
N ALA A 86 8.86 -11.48 -3.14
CA ALA A 86 8.77 -10.02 -3.10
C ALA A 86 7.78 -9.47 -4.15
N THR A 87 7.70 -10.12 -5.32
CA THR A 87 6.77 -9.75 -6.40
C THR A 87 5.34 -10.27 -6.16
N GLU A 88 5.18 -11.43 -5.51
CA GLU A 88 3.87 -12.00 -5.15
C GLU A 88 3.21 -11.27 -3.97
N ASN A 89 4.01 -10.72 -3.04
CA ASN A 89 3.51 -9.83 -1.98
C ASN A 89 3.00 -8.48 -2.50
N ILE A 90 3.34 -8.09 -3.74
CA ILE A 90 2.85 -6.86 -4.37
C ILE A 90 1.54 -7.09 -5.14
N ASN A 91 1.23 -8.34 -5.53
CA ASN A 91 0.20 -8.61 -6.55
C ASN A 91 -0.93 -9.58 -6.16
N ASN A 92 -1.02 -10.07 -4.92
CA ASN A 92 -2.14 -10.98 -4.59
C ASN A 92 -2.64 -10.97 -3.14
N HIS A 93 -2.12 -10.09 -2.28
CA HIS A 93 -2.74 -9.93 -0.97
C HIS A 93 -4.02 -9.12 -1.12
N THR A 94 -5.12 -9.86 -1.13
CA THR A 94 -6.45 -9.30 -0.95
C THR A 94 -6.57 -8.85 0.52
N PRO A 95 -6.67 -7.55 0.82
CA PRO A 95 -6.72 -7.09 2.19
C PRO A 95 -8.02 -7.57 2.84
N SER A 96 -7.89 -8.16 4.03
CA SER A 96 -9.00 -8.42 4.95
C SER A 96 -9.32 -7.18 5.78
N LEU A 97 -10.41 -7.24 6.55
CA LEU A 97 -10.76 -6.18 7.49
C LEU A 97 -9.66 -5.93 8.54
N ALA A 98 -8.94 -6.98 8.95
CA ALA A 98 -7.84 -6.85 9.90
C ALA A 98 -6.63 -6.13 9.28
N ASP A 99 -6.41 -6.29 7.98
CA ASP A 99 -5.28 -5.67 7.28
C ASP A 99 -5.49 -4.16 7.11
N ILE A 100 -6.74 -3.71 6.96
CA ILE A 100 -7.09 -2.28 6.81
C ILE A 100 -7.44 -1.59 8.12
N ALA A 101 -7.48 -2.33 9.24
CA ALA A 101 -7.79 -1.75 10.54
C ALA A 101 -6.66 -0.82 11.02
N GLY A 102 -7.03 0.37 11.49
CA GLY A 102 -6.09 1.41 11.91
C GLY A 102 -6.66 2.81 11.78
N THR A 103 -5.84 3.80 12.12
CA THR A 103 -6.13 5.22 11.88
C THR A 103 -5.42 5.67 10.62
N TRP A 104 -6.17 6.30 9.73
CA TRP A 104 -5.72 6.74 8.42
C TRP A 104 -5.93 8.25 8.28
N ASN A 105 -4.93 8.94 7.75
CA ASN A 105 -4.95 10.35 7.45
C ASN A 105 -5.24 10.52 5.95
N GLY A 106 -6.42 11.05 5.64
CA GLY A 106 -6.87 11.40 4.29
C GLY A 106 -6.84 12.91 4.02
N SER A 107 -6.12 13.69 4.84
CA SER A 107 -6.03 15.15 4.70
C SER A 107 -5.51 15.56 3.32
N GLU A 108 -6.07 16.63 2.77
CA GLU A 108 -5.72 17.14 1.45
C GLU A 108 -5.48 18.66 1.45
N ILE A 109 -4.86 19.16 0.38
CA ILE A 109 -4.65 20.59 0.15
C ILE A 109 -5.53 21.02 -1.02
N ILE A 110 -6.55 21.83 -0.73
CA ILE A 110 -7.50 22.35 -1.72
C ILE A 110 -7.31 23.86 -1.82
N ASN A 111 -6.92 24.35 -3.00
CA ASN A 111 -6.68 25.78 -3.25
C ASN A 111 -5.69 26.43 -2.25
N GLY A 112 -4.70 25.66 -1.76
CA GLY A 112 -3.70 26.12 -0.79
C GLY A 112 -4.15 26.10 0.67
N LEU A 113 -5.38 25.66 0.95
CA LEU A 113 -5.90 25.42 2.29
C LEU A 113 -5.83 23.93 2.60
N THR A 114 -5.43 23.58 3.82
CA THR A 114 -5.44 22.19 4.31
C THR A 114 -6.82 21.85 4.87
N ASP A 115 -7.43 20.81 4.30
CA ASP A 115 -8.61 20.10 4.80
C ASP A 115 -8.12 18.83 5.52
N LYS A 116 -8.34 18.73 6.83
CA LYS A 116 -7.83 17.65 7.67
C LYS A 116 -8.93 16.65 7.98
N VAL A 117 -8.86 15.54 7.25
CA VAL A 117 -9.78 14.41 7.42
C VAL A 117 -9.01 13.18 7.89
N TYR A 118 -9.56 12.48 8.88
CA TYR A 118 -9.06 11.20 9.37
C TYR A 118 -10.17 10.15 9.33
N SER A 119 -9.79 8.90 9.11
CA SER A 119 -10.66 7.76 9.26
C SER A 119 -10.08 6.74 10.24
N VAL A 120 -10.93 6.12 11.04
CA VAL A 120 -10.60 5.03 11.97
C VAL A 120 -11.39 3.82 11.55
N ILE A 121 -10.69 2.74 11.19
CA ILE A 121 -11.27 1.45 10.84
C ILE A 121 -10.92 0.46 11.95
N THR A 122 -11.93 -0.17 12.53
CA THR A 122 -11.76 -1.20 13.56
C THR A 122 -12.02 -2.59 13.00
N ILE A 123 -11.43 -3.61 13.64
CA ILE A 123 -11.54 -5.01 13.23
C ILE A 123 -12.97 -5.59 13.30
N ASP A 124 -13.88 -4.91 14.00
CA ASP A 124 -15.29 -5.30 14.09
C ASP A 124 -16.16 -4.74 12.95
N GLY A 125 -15.56 -3.93 12.07
CA GLY A 125 -16.23 -3.37 10.90
C GLY A 125 -16.85 -2.00 11.18
N THR A 126 -16.44 -1.31 12.23
CA THR A 126 -16.78 0.11 12.41
C THR A 126 -15.80 0.98 11.62
N LEU A 127 -16.35 1.93 10.86
CA LEU A 127 -15.60 2.97 10.16
C LEU A 127 -16.06 4.32 10.67
N THR A 128 -15.15 5.13 11.20
CA THR A 128 -15.46 6.47 11.71
C THR A 128 -14.63 7.51 11.01
N TYR A 129 -15.26 8.55 10.49
CA TYR A 129 -14.63 9.72 9.90
C TYR A 129 -14.63 10.88 10.89
N TYR A 130 -13.51 11.60 10.92
CA TYR A 130 -13.28 12.81 11.71
C TYR A 130 -12.84 13.94 10.77
N ASN A 131 -13.63 14.99 10.71
CA ASN A 131 -13.29 16.22 9.98
C ASN A 131 -12.94 17.34 10.96
N ASP A 132 -11.73 17.91 10.88
CA ASP A 132 -11.28 19.03 11.73
C ASP A 132 -11.91 20.35 11.26
N MET A 133 -13.03 20.75 11.88
CA MET A 133 -13.76 21.97 11.49
C MET A 133 -12.99 23.27 11.81
N GLY A 134 -11.87 23.16 12.52
CA GLY A 134 -10.99 24.26 12.92
C GLY A 134 -9.75 24.39 12.03
N ASP A 135 -9.63 23.55 11.01
CA ASP A 135 -8.55 23.64 10.06
C ASP A 135 -8.65 24.87 9.15
N SER A 136 -7.66 25.02 8.26
CA SER A 136 -7.60 26.17 7.37
C SER A 136 -8.62 26.15 6.24
N PHE A 137 -9.23 25.01 5.93
CA PHE A 137 -10.21 24.87 4.86
C PHE A 137 -11.61 25.27 5.34
N ASP A 138 -12.04 24.71 6.47
CA ASP A 138 -13.34 24.98 7.06
C ASP A 138 -13.33 26.30 7.86
N ASN A 139 -12.34 26.47 8.75
CA ASN A 139 -12.16 27.64 9.63
C ASN A 139 -13.46 28.09 10.33
N ILE A 140 -14.22 27.12 10.86
CA ILE A 140 -15.52 27.37 11.52
C ILE A 140 -15.36 27.36 13.04
N ILE A 141 -14.90 26.25 13.60
CA ILE A 141 -14.81 26.02 15.04
C ILE A 141 -13.79 24.91 15.35
N ASP A 142 -13.00 25.07 16.41
CA ASP A 142 -11.98 24.12 16.84
C ASP A 142 -12.61 22.85 17.46
N CYS A 143 -13.09 21.96 16.60
CA CYS A 143 -13.70 20.67 16.96
C CYS A 143 -13.73 19.71 15.79
N TYR A 144 -13.91 18.42 16.10
CA TYR A 144 -14.08 17.38 15.09
C TYR A 144 -15.55 17.03 14.85
N LEU A 145 -15.96 17.04 13.58
CA LEU A 145 -17.23 16.45 13.15
C LEU A 145 -17.03 14.94 12.98
N LYS A 146 -17.71 14.15 13.82
CA LYS A 146 -17.67 12.68 13.80
C LYS A 146 -18.84 12.09 13.01
N THR A 147 -18.54 11.24 12.03
CA THR A 147 -19.53 10.45 11.29
C THR A 147 -19.14 8.97 11.32
N THR A 148 -20.08 8.08 11.64
CA THR A 148 -19.82 6.64 11.72
C THR A 148 -20.58 5.88 10.63
N ALA A 149 -19.95 4.85 10.10
CA ALA A 149 -20.45 3.90 9.12
C ALA A 149 -20.06 2.47 9.53
N THR A 150 -20.66 1.51 8.85
CA THR A 150 -20.27 0.08 8.94
C THR A 150 -19.54 -0.32 7.67
N ILE A 151 -18.51 -1.15 7.78
CA ILE A 151 -17.77 -1.73 6.67
C ILE A 151 -17.80 -3.25 6.79
N LYS A 152 -18.12 -3.93 5.68
CA LYS A 152 -18.20 -5.39 5.62
C LYS A 152 -17.40 -5.92 4.44
N ASP A 153 -16.48 -6.84 4.71
CA ASP A 153 -15.76 -7.58 3.66
C ASP A 153 -16.74 -8.46 2.86
N ILE A 154 -16.74 -8.31 1.53
CA ILE A 154 -17.54 -9.10 0.60
C ILE A 154 -16.68 -9.93 -0.37
N SER A 155 -15.40 -10.14 -0.04
CA SER A 155 -14.35 -10.87 -0.77
C SER A 155 -13.54 -10.04 -1.77
N ASN A 156 -12.33 -10.55 -2.08
CA ASN A 156 -11.42 -9.99 -3.09
C ASN A 156 -11.10 -8.50 -2.86
N GLY A 157 -11.06 -8.08 -1.60
CA GLY A 157 -10.59 -6.75 -1.18
C GLY A 157 -11.66 -5.71 -1.43
N VAL A 158 -12.88 -6.17 -1.72
CA VAL A 158 -14.06 -5.35 -1.89
C VAL A 158 -14.85 -5.39 -0.60
N PHE A 159 -15.25 -4.21 -0.16
CA PHE A 159 -15.98 -3.99 1.07
C PHE A 159 -17.24 -3.20 0.77
N LEU A 160 -18.30 -3.47 1.52
CA LEU A 160 -19.52 -2.67 1.53
C LEU A 160 -19.51 -1.71 2.71
N ILE A 161 -19.55 -0.41 2.42
CA ILE A 161 -19.83 0.63 3.41
C ILE A 161 -21.35 0.81 3.49
N ASN A 162 -21.91 0.76 4.70
CA ASN A 162 -23.34 0.91 4.99
C ASN A 162 -24.28 0.03 4.13
N ASN A 163 -23.79 -1.12 3.67
CA ASN A 163 -24.47 -2.07 2.78
C ASN A 163 -24.89 -1.50 1.40
N ASN A 164 -24.36 -0.34 0.97
CA ASN A 164 -24.79 0.30 -0.27
C ASN A 164 -23.65 0.85 -1.14
N ILE A 165 -22.47 1.11 -0.57
CA ILE A 165 -21.32 1.62 -1.32
C ILE A 165 -20.26 0.52 -1.39
N SER A 166 -19.90 0.11 -2.60
CA SER A 166 -18.82 -0.85 -2.83
C SER A 166 -17.50 -0.12 -2.97
N VAL A 167 -16.53 -0.44 -2.11
CA VAL A 167 -15.17 0.11 -2.14
C VAL A 167 -14.18 -1.03 -2.27
N ARG A 168 -13.29 -0.95 -3.25
CA ARG A 168 -12.10 -1.82 -3.30
C ARG A 168 -10.99 -1.17 -2.50
N PHE A 169 -10.50 -1.85 -1.46
CA PHE A 169 -9.31 -1.43 -0.73
C PHE A 169 -8.08 -2.15 -1.25
N MET A 170 -6.97 -1.42 -1.30
CA MET A 170 -5.63 -1.92 -1.56
C MET A 170 -4.67 -1.30 -0.54
N ILE A 171 -3.69 -2.07 -0.09
CA ILE A 171 -2.59 -1.55 0.73
C ILE A 171 -1.34 -1.54 -0.14
N SER A 172 -0.75 -0.37 -0.33
CA SER A 172 0.47 -0.20 -1.14
C SER A 172 1.41 0.78 -0.46
N ASN A 173 2.65 0.37 -0.21
CA ASN A 173 3.67 1.21 0.44
C ASN A 173 3.20 1.86 1.75
N LYS A 174 2.45 1.10 2.56
CA LYS A 174 1.77 1.53 3.80
C LYS A 174 0.61 2.49 3.60
N SER A 175 0.29 2.93 2.39
CA SER A 175 -0.93 3.70 2.12
C SER A 175 -2.13 2.76 1.98
N LEU A 176 -3.28 3.21 2.47
CA LEU A 176 -4.58 2.62 2.15
C LEU A 176 -5.15 3.36 0.95
N ILE A 177 -5.52 2.62 -0.09
CA ILE A 177 -6.13 3.14 -1.30
C ILE A 177 -7.54 2.58 -1.37
N GLY A 178 -8.55 3.45 -1.30
CA GLY A 178 -9.94 3.11 -1.54
C GLY A 178 -10.35 3.49 -2.96
N THR A 179 -11.05 2.61 -3.66
CA THR A 179 -11.56 2.89 -5.01
C THR A 179 -13.03 2.54 -5.11
N THR A 180 -13.83 3.51 -5.53
CA THR A 180 -15.22 3.34 -5.96
C THR A 180 -15.30 3.48 -7.47
N ASP A 181 -16.51 3.39 -8.04
CA ASP A 181 -16.71 3.63 -9.47
C ASP A 181 -16.44 5.10 -9.86
N ASP A 182 -16.58 6.04 -8.92
CA ASP A 182 -16.52 7.48 -9.17
C ASP A 182 -15.23 8.14 -8.63
N GLU A 183 -14.56 7.51 -7.68
CA GLU A 183 -13.54 8.17 -6.85
C GLU A 183 -12.44 7.23 -6.38
N ILE A 184 -11.23 7.79 -6.25
CA ILE A 184 -10.07 7.15 -5.63
C ILE A 184 -9.66 8.01 -4.43
N GLU A 185 -9.61 7.39 -3.26
CA GLU A 185 -9.14 8.01 -2.02
C GLU A 185 -7.80 7.36 -1.62
N VAL A 186 -6.83 8.18 -1.22
CA VAL A 186 -5.54 7.71 -0.73
C VAL A 186 -5.33 8.26 0.66
N SER A 187 -5.06 7.37 1.62
CA SER A 187 -4.79 7.73 3.00
C SER A 187 -3.46 7.12 3.46
N ILE A 188 -2.76 7.82 4.34
CA ILE A 188 -1.52 7.34 4.95
C ILE A 188 -1.76 6.97 6.42
N PRO A 189 -0.98 6.05 7.02
CA PRO A 189 -1.16 5.69 8.42
C PRO A 189 -0.94 6.90 9.32
N SER A 190 -1.79 7.05 10.32
CA SER A 190 -1.66 8.05 11.37
C SER A 190 -1.30 7.37 12.70
N SER A 191 -0.49 8.05 13.52
CA SER A 191 -0.24 7.62 14.90
C SER A 191 -1.34 8.04 15.87
N LEU A 192 -2.29 8.87 15.41
CA LEU A 192 -3.41 9.32 16.23
C LEU A 192 -4.32 8.16 16.60
N GLN A 193 -4.84 8.19 17.82
CA GLN A 193 -5.83 7.27 18.34
C GLN A 193 -7.20 7.95 18.39
N GLU A 194 -8.26 7.16 18.55
CA GLU A 194 -9.62 7.71 18.57
C GLU A 194 -9.82 8.78 19.66
N ALA A 195 -9.12 8.64 20.79
CA ALA A 195 -9.17 9.58 21.91
C ALA A 195 -8.52 10.95 21.61
N ASP A 196 -7.69 11.05 20.55
CA ASP A 196 -7.04 12.30 20.15
C ASP A 196 -8.00 13.23 19.40
N PHE A 197 -9.14 12.72 18.90
CA PHE A 197 -10.14 13.49 18.17
C PHE A 197 -11.14 14.16 19.11
N THR A 198 -10.66 15.14 19.89
CA THR A 198 -11.43 15.92 20.87
C THR A 198 -11.10 17.41 20.75
N PRO A 199 -12.06 18.33 20.98
CA PRO A 199 -13.48 18.09 21.30
C PRO A 199 -14.30 17.67 20.07
N LEU A 200 -15.43 16.99 20.29
CA LEU A 200 -16.42 16.75 19.23
C LEU A 200 -17.36 17.94 19.11
N CYS A 201 -17.72 18.33 17.89
CA CYS A 201 -18.57 19.51 17.65
C CYS A 201 -19.97 19.43 18.27
N ASN A 202 -20.48 18.22 18.56
CA ASN A 202 -21.78 18.03 19.22
C ASN A 202 -21.69 18.06 20.76
N GLN A 203 -20.50 18.25 21.31
CA GLN A 203 -20.25 18.35 22.76
C GLN A 203 -19.94 19.79 23.20
N ILE A 204 -19.98 20.75 22.28
CA ILE A 204 -19.73 22.17 22.50
C ILE A 204 -21.06 22.91 22.48
#